data_AF-A0A0F9VNY9-F1
#
_entry.id   AF-A0A0F9VNY9-F1
#
_cell.length_a   1.000
_cell.length_b   1.000
_cell.length_c   1.000
_cell.angle_alpha   90.00
_cell.angle_beta   90.00
_cell.angle_gamma   90.00
#
_symmetry.space_group_name_H-M   'P 1'
#
loop_
_entity.id
_entity.type
_entity.pdbx_description
1 polymer ?
#
loop_
_entity_poly.entity_id
_entity_poly.type
_entity_poly.pdbx_seq_one_letter_code
_entity_poly.pdbx_strand_id
1 'polypeptide(L)'
;MDLTELRALIIIDLKMVLDTDISKAEINRCIDRAVDDLSRHLPRERIYELTYRNKVTDNTFTTSAAQSDTSMVNAISIENEVDGGTITIANLFPDIPRPLKVTLTDANNSISRMTLIIKGTDIDGVYREERFYRYNGKVQTGKVYFRSIIQVELNEIDGNGPGDTISVGYGVITGVWMQLDNPVESGSESIYSASGKSGTKFDLDDDYEMDYSNGRINIISGGDMVAGTTYYANYDKHEKSIDISAIMPVVTRIVKVLYRLGKTPDQSAAFTIWENMMTIGSPRPGVSQEALLDGEHIAIYYEMRHGPPTETGPGSYPEYLDQVISIGAAGYALMIEALQYELQSVTDLASVRTALTSAKQYLDNNSGEDAAEMMKDITDDAANLRTKMVTAIDAMNSYLDEVDTTDLGAATPDSAEEALKKYENLINQLNDGESVPALGSDYARAWVSIAQVRTQAAIGYAQEFAARLSDLRSHVEQSAGYDRIAEDFIAQAGQYQETVANDMLLADRFRAEAQIRLGEFNRILESKAEYRKRIVSVPVRQPA
;
A
#
# COMPACT_ATOMS: atom_id res chain seq x y z
N MET A 1 -34.10 -0.87 8.97
CA MET A 1 -33.52 -1.38 7.71
C MET A 1 -32.20 -2.08 7.98
N ASP A 2 -31.95 -3.27 7.40
CA ASP A 2 -30.64 -3.92 7.47
C ASP A 2 -29.64 -3.32 6.45
N LEU A 3 -28.37 -3.74 6.49
CA LEU A 3 -27.33 -3.22 5.60
C LEU A 3 -27.58 -3.55 4.12
N THR A 4 -28.19 -4.70 3.82
CA THR A 4 -28.47 -5.11 2.44
C THR A 4 -29.57 -4.24 1.82
N GLU A 5 -30.66 -4.02 2.56
CA GLU A 5 -31.74 -3.13 2.17
C GLU A 5 -31.25 -1.69 1.99
N LEU A 6 -30.43 -1.20 2.92
CA LEU A 6 -29.91 0.18 2.88
C LEU A 6 -28.98 0.41 1.68
N ARG A 7 -28.10 -0.56 1.37
CA ARG A 7 -27.28 -0.51 0.15
C ARG A 7 -28.13 -0.49 -1.11
N ALA A 8 -29.13 -1.36 -1.19
CA ALA A 8 -30.03 -1.43 -2.35
C ALA A 8 -30.76 -0.09 -2.54
N LEU A 9 -31.23 0.53 -1.46
CA LEU A 9 -31.87 1.84 -1.50
C LEU A 9 -30.93 2.92 -2.05
N ILE A 10 -29.68 2.99 -1.55
CA ILE A 10 -28.67 3.95 -2.02
C ILE A 10 -28.36 3.75 -3.49
N ILE A 11 -28.13 2.49 -3.91
CA ILE A 11 -27.81 2.16 -5.31
C ILE A 11 -28.94 2.53 -6.27
N ILE A 12 -30.20 2.23 -5.89
CA ILE A 12 -31.38 2.57 -6.69
C ILE A 12 -31.52 4.10 -6.80
N ASP A 13 -31.33 4.82 -5.70
CA ASP A 13 -31.42 6.28 -5.65
C ASP A 13 -30.34 6.95 -6.53
N LEU A 14 -29.11 6.45 -6.47
CA LEU A 14 -27.99 6.94 -7.29
C LEU A 14 -28.04 6.46 -8.75
N LYS A 15 -28.90 5.49 -9.08
CA LYS A 15 -28.96 4.82 -10.40
C LYS A 15 -27.63 4.21 -10.83
N MET A 16 -26.87 3.68 -9.87
CA MET A 16 -25.58 3.02 -10.09
C MET A 16 -25.75 1.50 -10.13
N VAL A 17 -24.72 0.79 -10.55
CA VAL A 17 -24.63 -0.68 -10.52
C VAL A 17 -23.58 -1.10 -9.49
N LEU A 18 -24.03 -1.84 -8.49
CA LEU A 18 -23.18 -2.37 -7.43
C LEU A 18 -22.11 -3.31 -7.99
N ASP A 19 -20.87 -3.16 -7.51
CA ASP A 19 -19.66 -3.88 -7.94
C ASP A 19 -19.18 -3.58 -9.38
N THR A 20 -19.90 -2.74 -10.14
CA THR A 20 -19.44 -2.17 -11.42
C THR A 20 -19.00 -0.73 -11.26
N ASP A 21 -19.89 0.12 -10.77
CA ASP A 21 -19.60 1.55 -10.57
C ASP A 21 -18.99 1.77 -9.18
N ILE A 22 -19.62 1.19 -8.14
CA ILE A 22 -19.16 1.29 -6.76
C ILE A 22 -19.17 -0.07 -6.07
N SER A 23 -18.10 -0.41 -5.36
CA SER A 23 -18.02 -1.67 -4.62
C SER A 23 -18.88 -1.67 -3.36
N LYS A 24 -19.36 -2.85 -2.94
CA LYS A 24 -20.03 -3.03 -1.63
C LYS A 24 -19.25 -2.45 -0.46
N ALA A 25 -17.93 -2.60 -0.46
CA ALA A 25 -17.06 -2.11 0.61
C ALA A 25 -17.06 -0.58 0.69
N GLU A 26 -17.05 0.13 -0.44
CA GLU A 26 -17.11 1.58 -0.44
C GLU A 26 -18.48 2.11 0.03
N ILE A 27 -19.59 1.49 -0.36
CA ILE A 27 -20.90 1.89 0.16
C ILE A 27 -20.98 1.67 1.67
N ASN A 28 -20.48 0.55 2.18
CA ASN A 28 -20.44 0.31 3.63
C ASN A 28 -19.66 1.42 4.35
N ARG A 29 -18.50 1.83 3.83
CA ARG A 29 -17.75 2.97 4.38
C ARG A 29 -18.51 4.29 4.32
N CYS A 30 -19.30 4.52 3.26
CA CYS A 30 -20.15 5.70 3.14
C CYS A 30 -21.27 5.71 4.19
N ILE A 31 -21.90 4.55 4.43
CA ILE A 31 -22.89 4.36 5.49
C ILE A 31 -22.25 4.59 6.85
N ASP A 32 -21.09 4.00 7.12
CA ASP A 32 -20.35 4.19 8.37
C ASP A 32 -20.05 5.67 8.63
N ARG A 33 -19.57 6.40 7.60
CA ARG A 33 -19.33 7.85 7.72
C ARG A 33 -20.59 8.65 8.00
N ALA A 34 -21.71 8.33 7.35
CA ALA A 34 -22.99 8.98 7.63
C ALA A 34 -23.47 8.71 9.08
N VAL A 35 -23.30 7.48 9.57
CA VAL A 35 -23.62 7.11 10.95
C VAL A 35 -22.70 7.82 11.96
N ASP A 36 -21.45 8.10 11.58
CA ASP A 36 -20.49 8.84 12.40
C ASP A 36 -20.87 10.30 12.55
N ASP A 37 -21.27 10.93 11.45
CA ASP A 37 -21.77 12.31 11.50
C ASP A 37 -23.08 12.40 12.26
N LEU A 38 -23.97 11.42 12.11
CA LEU A 38 -25.15 11.30 12.97
C LEU A 38 -24.72 11.23 14.44
N SER A 39 -23.74 10.39 14.77
CA SER A 39 -23.25 10.21 16.14
C SER A 39 -22.61 11.46 16.73
N ARG A 40 -21.99 12.32 15.90
CA ARG A 40 -21.46 13.62 16.33
C ARG A 40 -22.56 14.61 16.70
N HIS A 41 -23.69 14.59 15.99
CA HIS A 41 -24.79 15.53 16.19
C HIS A 41 -25.83 15.04 17.21
N LEU A 42 -26.14 13.75 17.18
CA LEU A 42 -27.15 13.05 17.95
C LEU A 42 -26.57 11.74 18.50
N PRO A 43 -25.61 11.80 19.44
CA PRO A 43 -25.06 10.60 20.06
C PRO A 43 -26.15 9.80 20.78
N ARG A 44 -25.91 8.50 20.97
CA ARG A 44 -26.83 7.65 21.71
C ARG A 44 -26.60 7.80 23.20
N GLU A 45 -27.62 8.24 23.93
CA GLU A 45 -27.58 8.28 25.39
C GLU A 45 -27.79 6.87 25.96
N ARG A 46 -26.93 6.47 26.89
CA ARG A 46 -27.02 5.21 27.64
C ARG A 46 -26.76 5.48 29.12
N ILE A 47 -27.21 4.54 29.95
CA ILE A 47 -27.00 4.55 31.38
C ILE A 47 -26.27 3.26 31.73
N TYR A 48 -25.15 3.39 32.44
CA TYR A 48 -24.45 2.29 33.06
C TYR A 48 -24.70 2.37 34.57
N GLU A 49 -25.36 1.37 35.11
CA GLU A 49 -25.64 1.26 36.54
C GLU A 49 -24.74 0.22 37.16
N LEU A 50 -24.13 0.56 38.30
CA LEU A 50 -23.33 -0.37 39.08
C LEU A 50 -23.62 -0.21 40.57
N THR A 51 -23.56 -1.31 41.29
CA THR A 51 -23.57 -1.32 42.75
C THR A 51 -22.13 -1.33 43.23
N TYR A 52 -21.74 -0.30 43.97
CA TYR A 52 -20.40 -0.23 44.54
C TYR A 52 -20.27 -1.28 45.63
N ARG A 53 -19.28 -2.15 45.49
CA ARG A 53 -18.88 -3.08 46.54
C ARG A 53 -17.48 -2.74 46.98
N ASN A 54 -17.37 -2.22 48.20
CA ASN A 54 -16.10 -1.78 48.75
C ASN A 54 -15.20 -2.99 49.04
N LYS A 55 -15.78 -4.04 49.63
CA LYS A 55 -15.01 -5.18 50.09
C LYS A 55 -14.86 -6.25 49.02
N VAL A 56 -13.61 -6.61 48.74
CA VAL A 56 -13.26 -7.77 47.92
C VAL A 56 -12.76 -8.87 48.85
N THR A 57 -13.42 -10.02 48.80
CA THR A 57 -13.03 -11.20 49.59
C THR A 57 -12.65 -12.36 48.68
N ASP A 58 -11.58 -13.06 49.05
CA ASP A 58 -11.07 -14.23 48.34
C ASP A 58 -10.81 -14.00 46.85
N ASN A 59 -10.37 -12.80 46.46
CA ASN A 59 -9.90 -12.59 45.09
C ASN A 59 -8.64 -13.39 44.87
N THR A 60 -8.61 -14.23 43.84
CA THR A 60 -7.47 -15.10 43.58
C THR A 60 -6.54 -14.49 42.55
N PHE A 61 -5.24 -14.58 42.82
CA PHE A 61 -4.22 -14.37 41.79
C PHE A 61 -3.23 -15.53 41.85
N THR A 62 -2.67 -15.91 40.70
CA THR A 62 -1.65 -16.97 40.62
C THR A 62 -0.31 -16.33 40.35
N THR A 63 0.66 -16.59 41.22
CA THR A 63 2.03 -16.15 40.98
C THR A 63 2.59 -16.78 39.73
N SER A 64 3.46 -16.00 39.10
CA SER A 64 4.23 -16.45 37.96
C SER A 64 4.87 -17.82 38.23
N ALA A 65 4.75 -18.76 37.29
CA ALA A 65 5.52 -20.00 37.31
C ALA A 65 7.00 -19.70 37.49
N ALA A 66 7.72 -20.64 38.11
CA ALA A 66 9.14 -20.49 38.36
C ALA A 66 9.90 -20.18 37.07
N GLN A 67 11.01 -19.44 37.21
CA GLN A 67 11.89 -19.13 36.10
C GLN A 67 12.25 -20.43 35.38
N SER A 68 12.11 -20.42 34.06
CA SER A 68 12.46 -21.53 33.19
C SER A 68 13.14 -20.94 31.98
N ASP A 69 14.40 -21.30 31.75
CA ASP A 69 15.20 -20.75 30.67
C ASP A 69 14.77 -21.29 29.30
N THR A 70 13.88 -22.29 29.27
CA THR A 70 13.58 -23.11 28.08
C THR A 70 12.09 -23.26 27.79
N SER A 71 11.23 -22.45 28.43
CA SER A 71 9.76 -22.60 28.30
C SER A 71 9.23 -22.39 26.88
N MET A 72 9.85 -21.49 26.11
CA MET A 72 9.37 -21.11 24.78
C MET A 72 10.25 -21.68 23.68
N VAL A 73 11.56 -21.56 23.86
CA VAL A 73 12.58 -22.10 22.97
C VAL A 73 13.57 -22.83 23.85
N ASN A 74 13.75 -24.13 23.62
CA ASN A 74 14.62 -24.98 24.42
C ASN A 74 15.91 -25.30 23.66
N ALA A 75 16.96 -24.50 23.90
CA ALA A 75 18.30 -24.71 23.37
C ALA A 75 18.32 -25.09 21.88
N ILE A 76 17.57 -24.33 21.07
CA ILE A 76 17.51 -24.58 19.63
C ILE A 76 18.88 -24.22 19.04
N SER A 77 19.43 -25.15 18.26
CA SER A 77 20.65 -24.91 17.51
C SER A 77 20.43 -23.76 16.54
N ILE A 78 21.37 -22.81 16.55
CA ILE A 78 21.41 -21.72 15.56
C ILE A 78 22.54 -21.95 14.55
N GLU A 79 23.11 -23.16 14.51
CA GLU A 79 24.07 -23.58 13.51
C GLU A 79 23.38 -23.59 12.14
N ASN A 80 23.87 -22.77 11.21
CA ASN A 80 23.31 -22.54 9.86
C ASN A 80 22.07 -21.64 9.77
N GLU A 81 21.64 -21.02 10.87
CA GLU A 81 20.66 -19.94 10.78
C GLU A 81 21.26 -18.72 10.06
N VAL A 82 20.43 -17.98 9.34
CA VAL A 82 20.79 -16.78 8.58
C VAL A 82 19.97 -15.59 9.05
N ASP A 83 20.40 -14.37 8.68
CA ASP A 83 19.67 -13.14 8.96
C ASP A 83 18.20 -13.21 8.49
N GLY A 84 17.27 -12.89 9.39
CA GLY A 84 15.83 -12.97 9.17
C GLY A 84 15.22 -14.35 9.44
N GLY A 85 16.01 -15.33 9.89
CA GLY A 85 15.54 -16.67 10.25
C GLY A 85 14.50 -16.64 11.38
N THR A 86 13.55 -17.57 11.36
CA THR A 86 12.54 -17.72 12.43
C THR A 86 12.80 -18.97 13.25
N ILE A 87 12.76 -18.82 14.56
CA ILE A 87 13.02 -19.91 15.51
C ILE A 87 11.69 -20.56 15.88
N THR A 88 11.64 -21.90 15.86
CA THR A 88 10.44 -22.65 16.24
C THR A 88 10.14 -22.49 17.73
N ILE A 89 8.89 -22.20 18.08
CA ILE A 89 8.44 -21.95 19.45
C ILE A 89 7.62 -23.15 19.94
N ALA A 90 7.94 -23.68 21.13
CA ALA A 90 7.25 -24.81 21.74
C ALA A 90 5.95 -24.42 22.46
N ASN A 91 5.90 -23.22 23.04
CA ASN A 91 4.72 -22.69 23.70
C ASN A 91 4.47 -21.24 23.28
N LEU A 92 3.26 -20.95 22.79
CA LEU A 92 2.88 -19.62 22.32
C LEU A 92 2.36 -18.71 23.44
N PHE A 93 2.14 -19.23 24.65
CA PHE A 93 1.48 -18.50 25.74
C PHE A 93 2.25 -18.65 27.07
N PRO A 94 2.85 -17.57 27.59
CA PRO A 94 3.24 -17.50 29.00
C PRO A 94 2.04 -17.79 29.91
N ASP A 95 2.30 -18.30 31.10
CA ASP A 95 1.25 -18.61 32.09
C ASP A 95 0.56 -17.35 32.64
N ILE A 96 1.31 -16.25 32.81
CA ILE A 96 0.77 -14.88 32.90
C ILE A 96 1.68 -13.91 32.13
N PRO A 97 1.16 -12.76 31.67
CA PRO A 97 1.96 -11.78 30.95
C PRO A 97 3.23 -11.39 31.72
N ARG A 98 4.41 -11.51 31.10
CA ARG A 98 5.69 -11.22 31.76
C ARG A 98 6.84 -10.97 30.77
N PRO A 99 7.94 -10.35 31.23
CA PRO A 99 9.17 -10.29 30.46
C PRO A 99 9.78 -11.68 30.22
N LEU A 100 10.41 -11.82 29.06
CA LEU A 100 11.07 -13.05 28.64
C LEU A 100 12.56 -12.99 28.91
N LYS A 101 13.16 -14.14 29.21
CA LYS A 101 14.60 -14.30 29.36
C LYS A 101 15.17 -14.96 28.12
N VAL A 102 16.19 -14.35 27.54
CA VAL A 102 16.95 -14.88 26.41
C VAL A 102 18.31 -15.33 26.92
N THR A 103 18.67 -16.58 26.60
CA THR A 103 19.97 -17.16 26.91
C THR A 103 20.62 -17.64 25.61
N LEU A 104 21.76 -17.06 25.29
CA LEU A 104 22.63 -17.48 24.21
C LEU A 104 23.76 -18.34 24.76
N THR A 105 23.83 -19.59 24.33
CA THR A 105 25.02 -20.42 24.52
C THR A 105 25.87 -20.30 23.27
N ASP A 106 26.97 -19.56 23.39
CA ASP A 106 27.95 -19.34 22.34
C ASP A 106 29.20 -20.13 22.73
N ALA A 107 29.28 -21.36 22.23
CA ALA A 107 30.11 -22.45 22.78
C ALA A 107 31.60 -22.28 22.44
N ASN A 108 31.86 -21.71 21.28
CA ASN A 108 33.19 -21.45 20.72
C ASN A 108 33.55 -19.95 20.73
N ASN A 109 32.68 -19.09 21.27
CA ASN A 109 32.81 -17.62 21.25
C ASN A 109 32.91 -17.04 19.83
N SER A 110 32.27 -17.67 18.83
CA SER A 110 32.30 -17.16 17.46
C SER A 110 31.26 -16.07 17.20
N ILE A 111 30.19 -15.98 18.01
CA ILE A 111 29.11 -15.01 17.77
C ILE A 111 29.55 -13.60 18.14
N SER A 112 29.89 -12.80 17.12
CA SER A 112 30.38 -11.43 17.25
C SER A 112 29.25 -10.39 17.22
N ARG A 113 28.16 -10.68 16.50
CA ARG A 113 26.97 -9.84 16.39
C ARG A 113 25.73 -10.72 16.38
N MET A 114 24.70 -10.34 17.12
CA MET A 114 23.40 -10.99 17.09
C MET A 114 22.31 -10.02 17.52
N THR A 115 21.19 -10.00 16.78
CA THR A 115 19.96 -9.31 17.15
C THR A 115 18.79 -10.30 17.09
N LEU A 116 18.16 -10.54 18.24
CA LEU A 116 16.95 -11.35 18.35
C LEU A 116 15.73 -10.44 18.55
N ILE A 117 14.65 -10.65 17.81
CA ILE A 117 13.40 -9.93 17.95
C ILE A 117 12.33 -10.91 18.42
N ILE A 118 11.69 -10.61 19.54
CA ILE A 118 10.50 -11.35 20.00
C ILE A 118 9.26 -10.51 19.71
N LYS A 119 8.30 -11.10 19.02
CA LYS A 119 7.05 -10.48 18.59
C LYS A 119 5.87 -11.21 19.23
N GLY A 120 4.89 -10.46 19.68
CA GLY A 120 3.75 -11.03 20.40
C GLY A 120 2.68 -10.01 20.70
N THR A 121 1.78 -10.34 21.62
CA THR A 121 0.80 -9.38 22.15
C THR A 121 1.01 -9.15 23.64
N ASP A 122 0.68 -7.97 24.14
CA ASP A 122 0.68 -7.65 25.57
C ASP A 122 -0.62 -8.10 26.28
N ILE A 123 -0.78 -7.70 27.55
CA ILE A 123 -1.95 -8.04 28.36
C ILE A 123 -3.27 -7.59 27.70
N ASP A 124 -3.25 -6.46 27.00
CA ASP A 124 -4.39 -5.84 26.31
C ASP A 124 -4.60 -6.43 24.90
N GLY A 125 -3.74 -7.37 24.47
CA GLY A 125 -3.80 -7.97 23.14
C GLY A 125 -3.18 -7.09 22.06
N VAL A 126 -2.51 -5.98 22.42
CA VAL A 126 -1.85 -5.09 21.48
C VAL A 126 -0.53 -5.72 21.04
N TYR A 127 -0.24 -5.67 19.74
CA TYR A 127 1.02 -6.16 19.20
C TYR A 127 2.22 -5.40 19.81
N ARG A 128 3.21 -6.15 20.27
CA ARG A 128 4.48 -5.65 20.80
C ARG A 128 5.66 -6.39 20.19
N GLU A 129 6.79 -5.71 20.15
CA GLU A 129 8.08 -6.30 19.83
C GLU A 129 9.14 -5.88 20.85
N GLU A 130 10.08 -6.77 21.14
CA GLU A 130 11.26 -6.49 21.95
C GLU A 130 12.52 -7.03 21.28
N ARG A 131 13.61 -6.25 21.35
CA ARG A 131 14.89 -6.56 20.70
C ARG A 131 15.96 -6.85 21.74
N PHE A 132 16.68 -7.94 21.54
CA PHE A 132 17.80 -8.38 22.36
C PHE A 132 19.07 -8.38 21.54
N TYR A 133 20.16 -7.84 22.10
CA TYR A 133 21.40 -7.61 21.35
C TYR A 133 22.58 -8.33 22.02
N ARG A 134 23.44 -9.01 21.25
CA ARG A 134 24.61 -9.74 21.78
C ARG A 134 25.52 -8.93 22.69
N TYR A 135 25.70 -7.64 22.39
CA TYR A 135 26.60 -6.77 23.15
C TYR A 135 26.10 -6.48 24.57
N ASN A 136 24.82 -6.73 24.86
CA ASN A 136 24.24 -6.64 26.21
C ASN A 136 24.48 -7.91 27.06
N GLY A 137 25.25 -8.88 26.54
CA GLY A 137 25.59 -10.12 27.24
C GLY A 137 24.88 -11.34 26.68
N LYS A 138 25.31 -12.52 27.13
CA LYS A 138 24.77 -13.83 26.71
C LYS A 138 23.44 -14.17 27.41
N VAL A 139 23.12 -13.52 28.52
CA VAL A 139 21.87 -13.71 29.27
C VAL A 139 21.22 -12.35 29.44
N GLN A 140 19.99 -12.20 28.96
CA GLN A 140 19.24 -10.94 28.97
C GLN A 140 17.81 -11.20 29.42
N THR A 141 17.25 -10.30 30.22
CA THR A 141 15.82 -10.30 30.57
C THR A 141 15.17 -9.09 29.94
N GLY A 142 14.06 -9.31 29.25
CA GLY A 142 13.28 -8.26 28.61
C GLY A 142 12.59 -7.34 29.62
N LYS A 143 11.96 -6.30 29.09
CA LYS A 143 11.13 -5.33 29.80
C LYS A 143 9.68 -5.38 29.32
N VAL A 144 9.42 -5.95 28.15
CA VAL A 144 8.07 -6.02 27.57
C VAL A 144 7.34 -7.23 28.13
N TYR A 145 6.11 -7.02 28.58
CA TYR A 145 5.25 -8.09 29.09
C TYR A 145 4.48 -8.70 27.93
N PHE A 146 4.80 -9.94 27.59
CA PHE A 146 4.11 -10.68 26.53
C PHE A 146 3.04 -11.59 27.14
N ARG A 147 1.80 -11.49 26.65
CA ARG A 147 0.69 -12.42 26.90
C ARG A 147 0.68 -13.59 25.93
N SER A 148 1.08 -13.35 24.68
CA SER A 148 1.34 -14.39 23.71
C SER A 148 2.57 -14.03 22.88
N ILE A 149 3.27 -15.05 22.41
CA ILE A 149 4.39 -14.91 21.49
C ILE A 149 3.94 -15.45 20.15
N ILE A 150 4.09 -14.63 19.12
CA ILE A 150 3.75 -14.98 17.74
C ILE A 150 5.00 -15.49 17.03
N GLN A 151 6.15 -14.85 17.28
CA GLN A 151 7.36 -15.12 16.53
C GLN A 151 8.60 -14.77 17.35
N VAL A 152 9.65 -15.59 17.20
CA VAL A 152 11.01 -15.30 17.63
C VAL A 152 11.85 -15.28 16.36
N GLU A 153 12.44 -14.13 16.05
CA GLU A 153 13.17 -13.87 14.82
C GLU A 153 14.62 -13.55 15.11
N LEU A 154 15.52 -14.26 14.43
CA LEU A 154 16.94 -13.97 14.43
C LEU A 154 17.23 -12.98 13.30
N ASN A 155 17.11 -11.68 13.59
CA ASN A 155 17.18 -10.62 12.59
C ASN A 155 18.60 -10.43 12.04
N GLU A 156 19.62 -10.64 12.86
CA GLU A 156 21.03 -10.47 12.48
C GLU A 156 21.88 -11.47 13.26
N ILE A 157 22.81 -12.17 12.60
CA ILE A 157 23.77 -13.05 13.24
C ILE A 157 25.10 -13.13 12.47
N ASP A 158 26.21 -12.88 13.16
CA ASP A 158 27.57 -13.10 12.63
C ASP A 158 28.35 -14.07 13.52
N GLY A 159 28.80 -15.17 12.90
CA GLY A 159 29.68 -16.15 13.53
C GLY A 159 28.95 -17.20 14.35
N ASN A 160 27.81 -17.72 13.89
CA ASN A 160 27.23 -18.95 14.42
C ASN A 160 28.07 -20.17 13.99
N GLY A 161 28.42 -21.02 14.94
CA GLY A 161 29.15 -22.27 14.70
C GLY A 161 28.52 -23.46 15.42
N PRO A 162 29.16 -24.64 15.30
CA PRO A 162 28.67 -25.86 15.94
C PRO A 162 28.59 -25.72 17.46
N GLY A 163 27.43 -26.06 18.02
CA GLY A 163 27.16 -26.01 19.46
C GLY A 163 26.58 -24.69 19.96
N ASP A 164 26.40 -23.69 19.08
CA ASP A 164 25.71 -22.47 19.43
C ASP A 164 24.20 -22.70 19.50
N THR A 165 23.59 -22.30 20.63
CA THR A 165 22.16 -22.48 20.85
C THR A 165 21.52 -21.24 21.46
N ILE A 166 20.24 -21.05 21.16
CA ILE A 166 19.41 -20.03 21.79
C ILE A 166 18.29 -20.68 22.60
N SER A 167 18.04 -20.11 23.77
CA SER A 167 16.90 -20.46 24.61
C SER A 167 16.12 -19.20 24.95
N VAL A 168 14.80 -19.33 24.94
CA VAL A 168 13.86 -18.29 25.32
C VAL A 168 12.93 -18.88 26.36
N GLY A 169 12.84 -18.20 27.48
CA GLY A 169 12.15 -18.68 28.66
C GLY A 169 11.47 -17.56 29.43
N TYR A 170 10.97 -17.90 30.61
CA TYR A 170 10.39 -16.94 31.53
C TYR A 170 11.50 -16.20 32.28
N GLY A 171 11.34 -14.89 32.46
CA GLY A 171 12.16 -14.10 33.38
C GLY A 171 12.06 -14.57 34.83
N VAL A 172 12.87 -13.97 35.70
CA VAL A 172 12.70 -14.12 37.16
C VAL A 172 11.28 -13.71 37.55
N ILE A 173 10.73 -14.39 38.55
CA ILE A 173 9.37 -14.17 39.03
C ILE A 173 9.19 -12.79 39.68
N THR A 174 10.28 -12.25 40.22
CA THR A 174 10.35 -10.97 40.94
C THR A 174 10.35 -9.83 39.94
N GLY A 175 9.55 -8.80 40.19
CA GLY A 175 9.35 -7.70 39.27
C GLY A 175 8.32 -7.98 38.19
N VAL A 176 7.54 -9.07 38.32
CA VAL A 176 6.36 -9.38 37.50
C VAL A 176 5.11 -8.95 38.25
N TRP A 177 4.50 -7.85 37.81
CA TRP A 177 3.26 -7.36 38.39
C TRP A 177 2.07 -8.20 37.94
N MET A 178 1.31 -8.71 38.91
CA MET A 178 0.08 -9.44 38.72
C MET A 178 -1.10 -8.52 38.96
N GLN A 179 -2.11 -8.60 38.10
CA GLN A 179 -3.30 -7.77 38.19
C GLN A 179 -4.27 -8.33 39.23
N LEU A 180 -4.70 -7.50 40.18
CA LEU A 180 -5.92 -7.70 40.96
C LEU A 180 -7.08 -6.98 40.28
N ASP A 181 -8.30 -7.33 40.63
CA ASP A 181 -9.49 -6.89 39.88
C ASP A 181 -9.74 -5.38 39.93
N ASN A 182 -9.20 -4.66 40.93
CA ASN A 182 -9.52 -3.25 41.18
C ASN A 182 -8.38 -2.55 41.93
N PRO A 183 -8.31 -1.20 41.86
CA PRO A 183 -7.46 -0.41 42.75
C PRO A 183 -7.78 -0.68 44.22
N VAL A 184 -6.74 -0.69 45.04
CA VAL A 184 -6.77 -1.15 46.42
C VAL A 184 -6.58 0.04 47.35
N GLU A 185 -7.40 0.14 48.39
CA GLU A 185 -7.20 1.13 49.46
C GLU A 185 -5.90 0.79 50.20
N SER A 186 -5.03 1.79 50.39
CA SER A 186 -3.68 1.56 50.94
C SER A 186 -3.74 0.95 52.34
N GLY A 187 -3.08 -0.20 52.52
CA GLY A 187 -3.02 -0.92 53.79
C GLY A 187 -4.28 -1.73 54.15
N SER A 188 -5.25 -1.83 53.25
CA SER A 188 -6.46 -2.66 53.44
C SER A 188 -6.26 -4.13 53.07
N GLU A 189 -5.20 -4.42 52.34
CA GLU A 189 -4.91 -5.72 51.78
C GLU A 189 -4.48 -6.75 52.82
N SER A 190 -4.86 -8.00 52.56
CA SER A 190 -4.40 -9.15 53.31
C SER A 190 -4.36 -10.37 52.39
N ILE A 191 -3.15 -10.90 52.21
CA ILE A 191 -2.85 -11.97 51.27
C ILE A 191 -2.64 -13.28 52.03
N TYR A 192 -3.27 -14.36 51.57
CA TYR A 192 -3.23 -15.68 52.21
C TYR A 192 -2.94 -16.80 51.22
N SER A 193 -2.32 -17.89 51.69
CA SER A 193 -2.08 -19.10 50.88
C SER A 193 -3.31 -19.99 50.68
N ALA A 194 -4.42 -19.71 51.37
CA ALA A 194 -5.68 -20.44 51.28
C ALA A 194 -6.87 -19.48 51.46
N SER A 195 -8.04 -19.88 50.95
CA SER A 195 -9.27 -19.08 51.03
C SER A 195 -9.75 -18.85 52.47
N GLY A 196 -10.59 -17.84 52.66
CA GLY A 196 -11.30 -17.60 53.92
C GLY A 196 -10.39 -17.22 55.08
N LYS A 197 -9.22 -16.63 54.81
CA LYS A 197 -8.20 -16.24 55.81
C LYS A 197 -7.66 -17.41 56.64
N SER A 198 -7.76 -18.64 56.13
CA SER A 198 -7.38 -19.85 56.87
C SER A 198 -5.92 -20.29 56.67
N GLY A 199 -5.21 -19.67 55.72
CA GLY A 199 -3.81 -19.96 55.39
C GLY A 199 -2.79 -19.06 56.09
N THR A 200 -1.52 -19.25 55.73
CA THR A 200 -0.42 -18.34 56.10
C THR A 200 -0.71 -16.95 55.52
N LYS A 201 -0.66 -15.92 56.36
CA LYS A 201 -0.73 -14.52 55.94
C LYS A 201 0.66 -14.09 55.48
N PHE A 202 0.72 -13.40 54.35
CA PHE A 202 1.95 -12.77 53.86
C PHE A 202 1.95 -11.29 54.20
N ASP A 203 3.13 -10.73 54.44
CA ASP A 203 3.31 -9.35 54.88
C ASP A 203 3.84 -8.46 53.76
N LEU A 204 3.29 -7.24 53.67
CA LEU A 204 3.72 -6.21 52.72
C LEU A 204 5.17 -5.82 53.00
N ASP A 205 5.94 -5.54 51.96
CA ASP A 205 7.37 -5.17 51.97
C ASP A 205 8.34 -6.29 52.39
N ASP A 206 7.85 -7.41 52.94
CA ASP A 206 8.64 -8.61 53.23
C ASP A 206 8.42 -9.70 52.15
N ASP A 207 7.16 -9.98 51.81
CA ASP A 207 6.77 -11.05 50.88
C ASP A 207 6.35 -10.52 49.51
N TYR A 208 5.71 -9.35 49.48
CA TYR A 208 5.19 -8.72 48.28
C TYR A 208 5.19 -7.20 48.36
N GLU A 209 5.17 -6.56 47.19
CA GLU A 209 4.94 -5.13 47.00
C GLU A 209 3.56 -4.91 46.36
N MET A 210 2.94 -3.77 46.65
CA MET A 210 1.62 -3.43 46.16
C MET A 210 1.63 -2.08 45.41
N ASP A 211 1.08 -2.09 44.20
CA ASP A 211 0.71 -0.89 43.45
C ASP A 211 -0.79 -0.66 43.66
N TYR A 212 -1.11 0.14 44.66
CA TYR A 212 -2.48 0.46 45.08
C TYR A 212 -3.30 1.12 43.98
N SER A 213 -2.67 1.98 43.17
CA SER A 213 -3.38 2.77 42.17
C SER A 213 -3.85 1.92 40.99
N ASN A 214 -3.02 0.97 40.57
CA ASN A 214 -3.35 0.04 39.48
C ASN A 214 -3.93 -1.28 39.96
N GLY A 215 -3.97 -1.51 41.28
CA GLY A 215 -4.39 -2.77 41.87
C GLY A 215 -3.49 -3.92 41.44
N ARG A 216 -2.17 -3.74 41.48
CA ARG A 216 -1.21 -4.79 41.09
C ARG A 216 -0.37 -5.23 42.27
N ILE A 217 0.00 -6.50 42.29
CA ILE A 217 0.85 -7.11 43.31
C ILE A 217 2.09 -7.72 42.66
N ASN A 218 3.25 -7.58 43.28
CA ASN A 218 4.51 -8.16 42.82
C ASN A 218 5.18 -8.89 43.99
N ILE A 219 5.74 -10.06 43.76
CA ILE A 219 6.44 -10.81 44.83
C ILE A 219 7.88 -10.32 44.99
N ILE A 220 8.33 -10.25 46.25
CA ILE A 220 9.68 -9.80 46.59
C ILE A 220 10.66 -10.97 46.52
N SER A 221 11.88 -10.69 46.06
CA SER A 221 12.95 -11.69 46.06
C SER A 221 13.34 -12.04 47.50
N GLY A 222 13.23 -13.32 47.86
CA GLY A 222 13.59 -13.82 49.19
C GLY A 222 12.45 -13.86 50.21
N GLY A 223 11.25 -13.40 49.84
CA GLY A 223 10.04 -13.59 50.64
C GLY A 223 9.52 -15.04 50.63
N ASP A 224 8.52 -15.31 51.46
CA ASP A 224 7.94 -16.65 51.65
C ASP A 224 6.91 -17.04 50.56
N MET A 225 6.55 -16.10 49.69
CA MET A 225 5.69 -16.39 48.52
C MET A 225 6.45 -17.18 47.46
N VAL A 226 5.83 -18.28 47.01
CA VAL A 226 6.39 -19.25 46.07
C VAL A 226 5.80 -19.02 44.67
N ALA A 227 6.63 -19.24 43.65
CA ALA A 227 6.24 -19.21 42.25
C ALA A 227 5.14 -20.23 41.90
N GLY A 228 4.31 -19.95 40.89
CA GLY A 228 3.30 -20.86 40.36
C GLY A 228 2.19 -21.23 41.35
N THR A 229 2.01 -20.46 42.42
CA THR A 229 1.06 -20.74 43.51
C THR A 229 -0.10 -19.74 43.45
N THR A 230 -1.32 -20.24 43.65
CA THR A 230 -2.51 -19.38 43.78
C THR A 230 -2.64 -18.86 45.19
N TYR A 231 -2.81 -17.55 45.32
CA TYR A 231 -3.01 -16.83 46.57
C TYR A 231 -4.37 -16.15 46.59
N TYR A 232 -4.83 -15.82 47.80
CA TYR A 232 -6.12 -15.20 48.06
C TYR A 232 -5.91 -13.82 48.68
N ALA A 233 -6.32 -12.78 47.95
CA ALA A 233 -6.30 -11.40 48.38
C ALA A 233 -7.67 -10.98 48.92
N ASN A 234 -7.68 -10.45 50.14
CA ASN A 234 -8.82 -9.73 50.69
C ASN A 234 -8.41 -8.27 50.86
N TYR A 235 -9.18 -7.34 50.33
CA TYR A 235 -8.86 -5.91 50.38
C TYR A 235 -10.12 -5.07 50.23
N ASP A 236 -10.02 -3.80 50.63
CA ASP A 236 -11.04 -2.80 50.35
C ASP A 236 -10.64 -2.04 49.08
N LYS A 237 -11.61 -1.73 48.23
CA LYS A 237 -11.38 -0.94 47.02
C LYS A 237 -11.15 0.51 47.41
N HIS A 238 -10.43 1.24 46.58
CA HIS A 238 -10.29 2.68 46.79
C HIS A 238 -11.67 3.35 46.87
N GLU A 239 -11.97 4.00 48.00
CA GLU A 239 -13.33 4.44 48.36
C GLU A 239 -13.91 5.53 47.45
N LYS A 240 -13.13 6.01 46.49
CA LYS A 240 -13.47 7.18 45.67
C LYS A 240 -13.46 6.90 44.19
N SER A 241 -13.00 5.72 43.78
CA SER A 241 -12.75 5.42 42.39
C SER A 241 -13.52 4.17 41.97
N ILE A 242 -14.04 4.20 40.75
CA ILE A 242 -14.75 3.09 40.13
C ILE A 242 -14.10 2.75 38.79
N ASP A 243 -13.98 1.46 38.52
CA ASP A 243 -13.55 0.99 37.20
C ASP A 243 -14.70 1.18 36.21
N ILE A 244 -14.42 1.89 35.11
CA ILE A 244 -15.34 2.13 34.00
C ILE A 244 -14.84 1.49 32.70
N SER A 245 -13.84 0.60 32.78
CA SER A 245 -13.27 -0.15 31.65
C SER A 245 -14.34 -0.81 30.77
N ALA A 246 -15.44 -1.28 31.36
CA ALA A 246 -16.55 -1.90 30.64
C ALA A 246 -17.25 -0.97 29.64
N ILE A 247 -17.22 0.35 29.86
CA ILE A 247 -17.90 1.34 29.00
C ILE A 247 -16.91 2.20 28.21
N MET A 248 -15.66 2.34 28.64
CA MET A 248 -14.65 3.18 27.97
C MET A 248 -14.46 2.90 26.46
N PRO A 249 -14.49 1.64 25.96
CA PRO A 249 -14.33 1.37 24.53
C PRO A 249 -15.43 1.96 23.64
N VAL A 250 -16.60 2.28 24.21
CA VAL A 250 -17.78 2.74 23.46
C VAL A 250 -18.24 4.15 23.85
N VAL A 251 -17.73 4.70 24.96
CA VAL A 251 -18.09 6.03 25.45
C VAL A 251 -17.44 7.10 24.57
N THR A 252 -18.28 7.97 24.00
CA THR A 252 -17.84 9.22 23.38
C THR A 252 -17.66 10.30 24.44
N ARG A 253 -18.59 10.38 25.39
CA ARG A 253 -18.59 11.40 26.45
C ARG A 253 -19.40 10.94 27.65
N ILE A 254 -18.94 11.25 28.86
CA ILE A 254 -19.75 11.09 30.08
C ILE A 254 -20.50 12.40 30.34
N VAL A 255 -21.83 12.32 30.39
CA VAL A 255 -22.72 13.49 30.50
C VAL A 255 -22.92 13.88 31.95
N LYS A 256 -23.23 12.90 32.80
CA LYS A 256 -23.47 13.11 34.23
C LYS A 256 -23.28 11.81 34.99
N VAL A 257 -22.90 11.93 36.26
CA VAL A 257 -22.85 10.81 37.19
C VAL A 257 -23.78 11.12 38.34
N LEU A 258 -24.69 10.20 38.65
CA LEU A 258 -25.61 10.32 39.77
C LEU A 258 -25.14 9.43 40.92
N TYR A 259 -24.96 10.05 42.09
CA TYR A 259 -24.59 9.39 43.32
C TYR A 259 -25.09 10.22 44.53
N ARG A 260 -25.79 9.66 45.50
CA ARG A 260 -26.28 8.26 45.65
C ARG A 260 -27.62 8.07 44.94
N LEU A 261 -27.74 7.03 44.12
CA LEU A 261 -28.99 6.72 43.41
C LEU A 261 -30.06 6.24 44.40
N GLY A 262 -31.31 6.69 44.25
CA GLY A 262 -32.44 6.27 45.10
C GLY A 262 -32.69 7.16 46.32
N LYS A 263 -31.98 8.28 46.44
CA LYS A 263 -32.35 9.38 47.34
C LYS A 263 -33.15 10.40 46.54
N THR A 264 -34.23 10.92 47.10
CA THR A 264 -35.01 11.99 46.45
C THR A 264 -34.67 13.34 47.09
N PRO A 265 -34.14 14.32 46.35
CA PRO A 265 -33.80 14.28 44.91
C PRO A 265 -32.46 13.57 44.63
N ASP A 266 -32.36 12.95 43.46
CA ASP A 266 -31.08 12.37 42.99
C ASP A 266 -30.04 13.49 42.86
N GLN A 267 -28.82 13.23 43.32
CA GLN A 267 -27.73 14.21 43.31
C GLN A 267 -26.72 13.87 42.21
N SER A 268 -26.35 14.90 41.44
CA SER A 268 -25.22 14.80 40.52
C SER A 268 -23.92 14.93 41.30
N ALA A 269 -22.99 14.01 41.07
CA ALA A 269 -21.64 14.11 41.59
C ALA A 269 -20.69 14.70 40.56
N ALA A 270 -19.71 15.48 41.02
CA ALA A 270 -18.55 15.81 40.18
C ALA A 270 -17.75 14.53 39.91
N PHE A 271 -17.01 14.47 38.80
CA PHE A 271 -16.16 13.32 38.52
C PHE A 271 -14.90 13.74 37.76
N THR A 272 -13.86 12.91 37.83
CA THR A 272 -12.64 13.04 37.03
C THR A 272 -12.28 11.66 36.52
N ILE A 273 -11.91 11.57 35.24
CA ILE A 273 -11.53 10.32 34.59
C ILE A 273 -10.02 10.32 34.41
N TRP A 274 -9.38 9.23 34.81
CA TRP A 274 -7.98 8.94 34.51
C TRP A 274 -7.92 7.52 33.95
N GLU A 275 -7.59 7.39 32.66
CA GLU A 275 -7.61 6.12 31.93
C GLU A 275 -8.98 5.40 32.09
N ASN A 276 -8.98 4.18 32.64
CA ASN A 276 -10.17 3.37 32.87
C ASN A 276 -10.83 3.61 34.24
N MET A 277 -10.29 4.53 35.04
CA MET A 277 -10.77 4.83 36.38
C MET A 277 -11.51 6.15 36.41
N MET A 278 -12.69 6.16 37.04
CA MET A 278 -13.41 7.38 37.36
C MET A 278 -13.37 7.63 38.85
N THR A 279 -12.88 8.81 39.25
CA THR A 279 -12.94 9.28 40.64
C THR A 279 -14.18 10.15 40.83
N ILE A 280 -15.05 9.77 41.77
CA ILE A 280 -16.29 10.48 42.11
C ILE A 280 -15.99 11.59 43.10
N GLY A 281 -16.01 12.84 42.64
CA GLY A 281 -15.79 14.02 43.44
C GLY A 281 -16.99 14.42 44.31
N SER A 282 -16.79 15.46 45.11
CA SER A 282 -17.84 16.04 45.95
C SER A 282 -19.02 16.57 45.12
N PRO A 283 -20.28 16.44 45.58
CA PRO A 283 -21.45 16.98 44.89
C PRO A 283 -21.48 18.51 44.86
N ARG A 284 -20.68 19.20 45.70
CA ARG A 284 -20.63 20.67 45.77
C ARG A 284 -19.20 21.18 45.90
N PRO A 285 -18.84 22.26 45.18
CA PRO A 285 -17.56 22.93 45.39
C PRO A 285 -17.37 23.34 46.86
N GLY A 286 -16.20 23.04 47.43
CA GLY A 286 -15.85 23.39 48.81
C GLY A 286 -16.29 22.41 49.89
N VAL A 287 -17.00 21.33 49.55
CA VAL A 287 -17.28 20.22 50.48
C VAL A 287 -16.27 19.10 50.24
N SER A 288 -15.76 18.49 51.32
CA SER A 288 -14.90 17.31 51.22
C SER A 288 -15.59 16.18 50.46
N GLN A 289 -14.83 15.50 49.61
CA GLN A 289 -15.30 14.31 48.91
C GLN A 289 -15.75 13.23 49.92
N GLU A 290 -16.99 12.76 49.79
CA GLU A 290 -17.51 11.64 50.58
C GLU A 290 -17.00 10.31 50.02
N ALA A 291 -16.73 9.35 50.90
CA ALA A 291 -16.43 7.97 50.53
C ALA A 291 -17.66 7.28 49.93
N LEU A 292 -17.44 6.45 48.90
CA LEU A 292 -18.44 5.58 48.34
C LEU A 292 -18.75 4.47 49.35
N LEU A 293 -19.98 4.45 49.88
CA LEU A 293 -20.39 3.40 50.79
C LEU A 293 -20.70 2.08 50.06
N ASP A 294 -20.38 0.98 50.73
CA ASP A 294 -20.68 -0.38 50.27
C ASP A 294 -22.20 -0.57 50.05
N GLY A 295 -22.56 -1.17 48.92
CA GLY A 295 -23.94 -1.43 48.51
C GLY A 295 -24.67 -0.24 47.88
N GLU A 296 -24.08 0.96 47.81
CA GLU A 296 -24.70 2.11 47.15
C GLU A 296 -24.66 1.97 45.62
N HIS A 297 -25.65 2.55 44.95
CA HIS A 297 -25.78 2.51 43.50
C HIS A 297 -25.26 3.80 42.85
N ILE A 298 -24.55 3.64 41.73
CA ILE A 298 -24.04 4.72 40.89
C ILE A 298 -24.64 4.55 39.50
N ALA A 299 -25.17 5.64 38.94
CA ALA A 299 -25.61 5.67 37.55
C ALA A 299 -24.75 6.65 36.74
N ILE A 300 -24.07 6.13 35.72
CA ILE A 300 -23.25 6.91 34.79
C ILE A 300 -24.04 7.09 33.50
N TYR A 301 -24.39 8.33 33.20
CA TYR A 301 -25.03 8.68 31.93
C TYR A 301 -23.93 9.06 30.95
N TYR A 302 -23.91 8.37 29.82
CA TYR A 302 -22.89 8.57 28.80
C TYR A 302 -23.49 8.57 27.41
N GLU A 303 -22.81 9.26 26.52
CA GLU A 303 -23.02 9.28 25.09
C GLU A 303 -22.11 8.23 24.46
N MET A 304 -22.65 7.45 23.53
CA MET A 304 -21.88 6.53 22.71
C MET A 304 -22.21 6.70 21.22
N ARG A 305 -21.27 6.29 20.37
CA ARG A 305 -21.46 6.24 18.91
C ARG A 305 -22.60 5.29 18.54
N HIS A 306 -23.36 5.63 17.51
CA HIS A 306 -24.31 4.69 16.91
C HIS A 306 -23.55 3.61 16.14
N GLY A 307 -23.99 2.36 16.26
CA GLY A 307 -23.53 1.29 15.38
C GLY A 307 -24.20 1.39 14.01
N PRO A 308 -23.47 1.25 12.89
CA PRO A 308 -24.06 1.11 11.56
C PRO A 308 -24.87 -0.20 11.48
N PRO A 309 -25.80 -0.32 10.51
CA PRO A 309 -26.50 -1.57 10.27
C PRO A 309 -25.50 -2.68 9.88
N THR A 310 -25.82 -3.91 10.25
CA THR A 310 -25.07 -5.10 9.83
C THR A 310 -25.86 -5.87 8.76
N GLU A 311 -25.25 -6.88 8.16
CA GLU A 311 -25.91 -7.75 7.18
C GLU A 311 -27.18 -8.43 7.72
N THR A 312 -27.30 -8.56 9.04
CA THR A 312 -28.38 -9.31 9.70
C THR A 312 -29.18 -8.47 10.70
N GLY A 313 -28.84 -7.19 10.88
CA GLY A 313 -29.42 -6.37 11.93
C GLY A 313 -29.48 -4.89 11.55
N PRO A 314 -30.51 -4.17 12.02
CA PRO A 314 -30.60 -2.74 11.81
C PRO A 314 -29.50 -1.98 12.55
N GLY A 315 -29.28 -0.74 12.15
CA GLY A 315 -28.40 0.18 12.86
C GLY A 315 -28.88 0.44 14.28
N SER A 316 -28.00 1.00 15.11
CA SER A 316 -28.30 1.25 16.52
C SER A 316 -29.11 2.54 16.75
N TYR A 317 -29.37 3.28 15.67
CA TYR A 317 -30.15 4.51 15.62
C TYR A 317 -31.63 4.19 15.33
N PRO A 318 -32.58 5.09 15.67
CA PRO A 318 -34.00 4.88 15.36
C PRO A 318 -34.29 4.71 13.87
N GLU A 319 -35.21 3.79 13.51
CA GLU A 319 -35.54 3.43 12.12
C GLU A 319 -35.94 4.62 11.24
N TYR A 320 -36.61 5.64 11.80
CA TYR A 320 -36.98 6.83 11.03
C TYR A 320 -35.77 7.66 10.53
N LEU A 321 -34.56 7.38 11.03
CA LEU A 321 -33.33 7.98 10.53
C LEU A 321 -32.68 7.19 9.39
N ASP A 322 -33.20 6.02 9.01
CA ASP A 322 -32.66 5.23 7.89
C ASP A 322 -32.61 6.06 6.60
N GLN A 323 -33.65 6.87 6.32
CA GLN A 323 -33.68 7.77 5.16
C GLN A 323 -32.65 8.91 5.27
N VAL A 324 -32.38 9.41 6.47
CA VAL A 324 -31.39 10.47 6.68
C VAL A 324 -29.98 9.91 6.46
N ILE A 325 -29.71 8.72 6.99
CA ILE A 325 -28.47 8.00 6.76
C ILE A 325 -28.29 7.66 5.28
N SER A 326 -29.35 7.24 4.57
CA SER A 326 -29.25 6.96 3.14
C SER A 326 -28.89 8.21 2.32
N ILE A 327 -29.44 9.39 2.66
CA ILE A 327 -29.08 10.66 2.00
C ILE A 327 -27.61 11.01 2.24
N GLY A 328 -27.14 10.93 3.48
CA GLY A 328 -25.74 11.19 3.82
C GLY A 328 -24.78 10.21 3.15
N ALA A 329 -25.09 8.92 3.19
CA ALA A 329 -24.31 7.87 2.56
C ALA A 329 -24.28 8.01 1.03
N ALA A 330 -25.40 8.37 0.39
CA ALA A 330 -25.46 8.68 -1.03
C ALA A 330 -24.59 9.88 -1.41
N GLY A 331 -24.60 10.94 -0.58
CA GLY A 331 -23.71 12.09 -0.75
C GLY A 331 -22.22 11.70 -0.66
N TYR A 332 -21.86 10.85 0.29
CA TYR A 332 -20.50 10.32 0.40
C TYR A 332 -20.09 9.41 -0.76
N ALA A 333 -21.00 8.56 -1.25
CA ALA A 333 -20.75 7.70 -2.41
C ALA A 333 -20.46 8.53 -3.67
N LEU A 334 -21.26 9.58 -3.93
CA LEU A 334 -21.03 10.51 -5.04
C LEU A 334 -19.70 11.27 -4.93
N MET A 335 -19.23 11.59 -3.72
CA MET A 335 -17.87 12.12 -3.52
C MET A 335 -16.77 11.13 -3.90
N ILE A 336 -16.95 9.85 -3.56
CA ILE A 336 -15.99 8.80 -3.93
C ILE A 336 -15.97 8.64 -5.45
N GLU A 337 -17.12 8.60 -6.11
CA GLU A 337 -17.20 8.55 -7.58
C GLU A 337 -16.50 9.73 -8.25
N ALA A 338 -16.76 10.95 -7.76
CA ALA A 338 -16.07 12.14 -8.29
C ALA A 338 -14.54 11.99 -8.20
N LEU A 339 -14.01 11.46 -7.10
CA LEU A 339 -12.58 11.21 -6.92
C LEU A 339 -12.05 10.10 -7.84
N GLN A 340 -12.84 9.07 -8.14
CA GLN A 340 -12.45 8.01 -9.07
C GLN A 340 -12.28 8.54 -10.50
N TYR A 341 -13.23 9.35 -10.99
CA TYR A 341 -13.11 10.01 -12.30
C TYR A 341 -11.92 10.99 -12.36
N GLU A 342 -11.60 11.68 -11.27
CA GLU A 342 -10.39 12.52 -11.20
C GLU A 342 -9.10 11.69 -11.25
N LEU A 343 -9.05 10.55 -10.57
CA LEU A 343 -7.90 9.66 -10.63
C LEU A 343 -7.74 9.02 -12.02
N GLN A 344 -8.85 8.67 -12.66
CA GLN A 344 -8.88 8.18 -14.03
C GLN A 344 -8.36 9.24 -15.01
N SER A 345 -8.79 10.50 -14.86
CA SER A 345 -8.32 11.60 -15.71
C SER A 345 -6.81 11.86 -15.56
N VAL A 346 -6.25 11.69 -14.35
CA VAL A 346 -4.79 11.75 -14.12
C VAL A 346 -4.07 10.62 -14.86
N THR A 347 -4.65 9.42 -14.88
CA THR A 347 -4.10 8.26 -15.61
C THR A 347 -4.12 8.51 -17.11
N ASP A 348 -5.21 9.06 -17.63
CA ASP A 348 -5.35 9.37 -19.06
C ASP A 348 -4.44 10.53 -19.47
N LEU A 349 -4.20 11.53 -18.61
CA LEU A 349 -3.18 12.56 -18.84
C LEU A 349 -1.76 11.98 -18.90
N ALA A 350 -1.45 10.94 -18.11
CA ALA A 350 -0.18 10.24 -18.22
C ALA A 350 -0.05 9.51 -19.58
N SER A 351 -1.14 8.94 -20.09
CA SER A 351 -1.22 8.36 -21.43
C SER A 351 -1.02 9.41 -22.53
N VAL A 352 -1.64 10.60 -22.41
CA VAL A 352 -1.37 11.75 -23.31
C VAL A 352 0.10 12.09 -23.34
N ARG A 353 0.74 12.22 -22.17
CA ARG A 353 2.19 12.55 -22.08
C ARG A 353 3.04 11.48 -22.74
N THR A 354 2.68 10.21 -22.59
CA THR A 354 3.40 9.10 -23.21
C THR A 354 3.27 9.16 -24.73
N ALA A 355 2.05 9.32 -25.26
CA ALA A 355 1.80 9.48 -26.70
C ALA A 355 2.54 10.68 -27.29
N LEU A 356 2.52 11.83 -26.61
CA LEU A 356 3.27 13.03 -27.02
C LEU A 356 4.79 12.84 -26.92
N THR A 357 5.29 12.08 -25.95
CA THR A 357 6.73 11.75 -25.86
C THR A 357 7.15 10.85 -27.00
N SER A 358 6.32 9.86 -27.38
CA SER A 358 6.56 9.04 -28.57
C SER A 358 6.53 9.89 -29.84
N ALA A 359 5.53 10.76 -30.02
CA ALA A 359 5.47 11.70 -31.14
C ALA A 359 6.73 12.58 -31.20
N LYS A 360 7.14 13.12 -30.05
CA LYS A 360 8.38 13.90 -29.92
C LYS A 360 9.61 13.09 -30.28
N GLN A 361 9.75 11.86 -29.78
CA GLN A 361 10.89 11.00 -30.11
C GLN A 361 10.95 10.73 -31.61
N TYR A 362 9.82 10.50 -32.27
CA TYR A 362 9.78 10.36 -33.73
C TYR A 362 10.18 11.65 -34.46
N LEU A 363 9.73 12.83 -33.97
CA LEU A 363 10.11 14.13 -34.53
C LEU A 363 11.57 14.52 -34.22
N ASP A 364 12.09 14.14 -33.06
CA ASP A 364 13.44 14.44 -32.56
C ASP A 364 14.48 13.48 -33.16
N ASN A 365 14.13 12.21 -33.35
CA ASN A 365 14.91 11.31 -34.21
C ASN A 365 14.84 11.76 -35.68
N ASN A 366 13.92 12.68 -36.00
CA ASN A 366 13.90 13.45 -37.24
C ASN A 366 14.55 14.85 -37.07
N SER A 367 15.21 15.14 -35.96
CA SER A 367 15.85 16.44 -35.70
C SER A 367 17.35 16.38 -35.96
N GLY A 368 17.78 17.19 -36.93
CA GLY A 368 19.09 17.85 -36.96
C GLY A 368 20.33 17.01 -37.26
N GLU A 369 20.58 15.92 -36.55
CA GLU A 369 21.72 15.03 -36.82
C GLU A 369 21.25 13.85 -37.65
N ASP A 370 20.31 13.03 -37.21
CA ASP A 370 19.87 11.86 -37.99
C ASP A 370 19.04 12.22 -39.24
N ALA A 371 18.16 13.22 -39.18
CA ALA A 371 17.43 13.66 -40.37
C ALA A 371 18.27 14.53 -41.31
N ALA A 372 19.20 15.33 -40.78
CA ALA A 372 20.12 16.05 -41.65
C ALA A 372 21.21 15.13 -42.17
N GLU A 373 21.60 14.07 -41.46
CA GLU A 373 22.49 13.00 -41.91
C GLU A 373 21.76 12.11 -42.91
N MET A 374 20.50 11.74 -42.71
CA MET A 374 19.71 11.06 -43.74
C MET A 374 19.46 11.95 -44.95
N MET A 375 19.12 13.24 -44.78
CA MET A 375 18.97 14.18 -45.91
C MET A 375 20.30 14.47 -46.57
N LYS A 376 21.39 14.55 -45.81
CA LYS A 376 22.75 14.73 -46.31
C LYS A 376 23.22 13.48 -47.01
N ASP A 377 22.95 12.29 -46.50
CA ASP A 377 23.23 11.00 -47.14
C ASP A 377 22.39 10.87 -48.39
N ILE A 378 21.10 11.23 -48.38
CA ILE A 378 20.29 11.30 -49.60
C ILE A 378 20.85 12.35 -50.57
N THR A 379 21.33 13.50 -50.10
CA THR A 379 21.88 14.57 -50.94
C THR A 379 23.26 14.20 -51.49
N ASP A 380 24.11 13.59 -50.67
CA ASP A 380 25.46 13.15 -50.96
C ASP A 380 25.40 11.91 -51.84
N ASP A 381 24.52 10.95 -51.55
CA ASP A 381 24.21 9.83 -52.42
C ASP A 381 23.63 10.32 -53.72
N ALA A 382 22.66 11.24 -53.74
CA ALA A 382 22.13 11.81 -54.98
C ALA A 382 23.21 12.58 -55.77
N ALA A 383 24.11 13.29 -55.10
CA ALA A 383 25.22 14.00 -55.73
C ALA A 383 26.28 13.03 -56.27
N ASN A 384 26.60 11.97 -55.51
CA ASN A 384 27.48 10.88 -55.91
C ASN A 384 26.87 10.10 -57.08
N LEU A 385 25.57 9.83 -57.02
CA LEU A 385 24.80 9.21 -58.09
C LEU A 385 24.82 10.06 -59.34
N ARG A 386 24.57 11.37 -59.20
CA ARG A 386 24.62 12.31 -60.32
C ARG A 386 26.02 12.38 -60.91
N THR A 387 27.06 12.35 -60.08
CA THR A 387 28.47 12.30 -60.52
C THR A 387 28.79 11.01 -61.26
N LYS A 388 28.35 9.86 -60.74
CA LYS A 388 28.50 8.55 -61.40
C LYS A 388 27.71 8.47 -62.70
N MET A 389 26.51 9.03 -62.75
CA MET A 389 25.71 9.13 -63.96
C MET A 389 26.39 9.99 -65.01
N VAL A 390 26.89 11.18 -64.63
CA VAL A 390 27.65 12.05 -65.52
C VAL A 390 28.89 11.32 -66.03
N THR A 391 29.64 10.65 -65.15
CA THR A 391 30.82 9.85 -65.54
C THR A 391 30.45 8.71 -66.50
N ALA A 392 29.34 8.01 -66.26
CA ALA A 392 28.87 6.93 -67.13
C ALA A 392 28.38 7.46 -68.48
N ILE A 393 27.70 8.61 -68.49
CA ILE A 393 27.28 9.32 -69.72
C ILE A 393 28.51 9.81 -70.48
N ASP A 394 29.50 10.38 -69.81
CA ASP A 394 30.75 10.85 -70.42
C ASP A 394 31.57 9.68 -70.96
N ALA A 395 31.61 8.54 -70.28
CA ALA A 395 32.23 7.32 -70.79
C ALA A 395 31.48 6.77 -72.01
N MET A 396 30.14 6.75 -71.96
CA MET A 396 29.30 6.36 -73.08
C MET A 396 29.51 7.29 -74.27
N ASN A 397 29.57 8.61 -74.02
CA ASN A 397 29.87 9.62 -75.02
C ASN A 397 31.29 9.47 -75.53
N SER A 398 32.30 9.23 -74.70
CA SER A 398 33.68 8.97 -75.13
C SER A 398 33.76 7.73 -76.02
N TYR A 399 33.04 6.65 -75.70
CA TYR A 399 32.95 5.48 -76.58
C TYR A 399 32.19 5.73 -77.89
N LEU A 400 31.35 6.76 -77.93
CA LEU A 400 30.60 7.20 -79.12
C LEU A 400 31.34 8.30 -79.91
N ASP A 401 32.15 9.14 -79.26
CA ASP A 401 32.94 10.26 -79.80
C ASP A 401 34.37 9.82 -80.19
N GLU A 402 34.93 8.76 -79.60
CA GLU A 402 36.07 7.99 -80.16
C GLU A 402 35.74 7.30 -81.51
N VAL A 403 34.64 7.72 -82.13
CA VAL A 403 34.36 7.53 -83.56
C VAL A 403 34.95 8.70 -84.36
N ASP A 404 35.85 9.51 -83.80
CA ASP A 404 36.81 10.23 -84.63
C ASP A 404 38.01 9.31 -84.95
N THR A 405 38.29 9.15 -86.24
CA THR A 405 39.21 8.15 -86.82
C THR A 405 40.67 8.22 -86.34
N THR A 406 40.99 9.13 -85.43
CA THR A 406 42.36 9.47 -85.01
C THR A 406 42.80 8.89 -83.67
N ASP A 407 41.90 8.49 -82.75
CA ASP A 407 42.29 7.99 -81.41
C ASP A 407 42.12 6.46 -81.25
N LEU A 408 42.67 5.77 -82.25
CA LEU A 408 43.09 4.36 -82.29
C LEU A 408 43.70 3.71 -81.03
N GLY A 409 44.30 4.50 -80.14
CA GLY A 409 45.59 4.17 -79.50
C GLY A 409 45.56 3.12 -78.37
N ALA A 410 45.99 1.91 -78.71
CA ALA A 410 46.76 0.92 -77.94
C ALA A 410 46.54 0.87 -76.42
N ALA A 411 45.44 0.27 -75.97
CA ALA A 411 45.25 -0.01 -74.54
C ALA A 411 45.29 -1.51 -74.16
N THR A 412 45.12 -2.48 -75.08
CA THR A 412 45.29 -3.92 -74.74
C THR A 412 45.62 -4.80 -75.97
N PRO A 413 46.31 -5.94 -75.79
CA PRO A 413 46.65 -6.88 -76.88
C PRO A 413 45.46 -7.67 -77.45
N ASP A 414 44.24 -7.42 -76.98
CA ASP A 414 43.00 -7.93 -77.61
C ASP A 414 42.07 -6.75 -77.98
N SER A 415 42.62 -5.53 -78.01
CA SER A 415 41.86 -4.33 -78.33
C SER A 415 41.41 -4.34 -79.79
N ALA A 416 40.33 -3.60 -80.06
CA ALA A 416 39.85 -3.35 -81.41
C ALA A 416 40.95 -2.85 -82.35
N GLU A 417 42.02 -2.26 -81.84
CA GLU A 417 43.19 -1.82 -82.61
C GLU A 417 44.12 -2.98 -83.03
N GLU A 418 44.28 -4.04 -82.22
CA GLU A 418 45.01 -5.24 -82.66
C GLU A 418 44.19 -6.02 -83.69
N ALA A 419 42.86 -6.04 -83.53
CA ALA A 419 41.95 -6.53 -84.58
C ALA A 419 42.08 -5.65 -85.83
N LEU A 420 42.02 -4.32 -85.72
CA LEU A 420 42.19 -3.40 -86.84
C LEU A 420 43.55 -3.52 -87.51
N LYS A 421 44.68 -3.60 -86.80
CA LYS A 421 46.01 -3.88 -87.38
C LYS A 421 46.07 -5.24 -88.07
N LYS A 422 45.43 -6.26 -87.49
CA LYS A 422 45.31 -7.59 -88.12
C LYS A 422 44.45 -7.53 -89.39
N TYR A 423 43.40 -6.71 -89.41
CA TYR A 423 42.51 -6.50 -90.55
C TYR A 423 43.02 -5.46 -91.57
N GLU A 424 43.89 -4.53 -91.17
CA GLU A 424 44.58 -3.55 -92.01
C GLU A 424 45.71 -4.24 -92.78
N ASN A 425 46.37 -5.22 -92.15
CA ASN A 425 47.21 -6.18 -92.85
C ASN A 425 46.42 -7.04 -93.86
N LEU A 426 45.14 -7.33 -93.59
CA LEU A 426 44.25 -7.98 -94.55
C LEU A 426 43.78 -7.04 -95.68
N ILE A 427 43.64 -5.74 -95.42
CA ILE A 427 43.40 -4.69 -96.45
C ILE A 427 44.62 -4.53 -97.36
N ASN A 428 45.82 -4.61 -96.80
CA ASN A 428 47.05 -4.61 -97.60
C ASN A 428 47.21 -5.90 -98.41
N GLN A 429 46.74 -7.06 -97.91
CA GLN A 429 46.65 -8.31 -98.70
C GLN A 429 45.50 -8.31 -99.73
N LEU A 430 44.47 -7.49 -99.54
CA LEU A 430 43.36 -7.26 -100.48
C LEU A 430 43.86 -6.69 -101.83
N ASN A 431 44.92 -5.88 -101.79
CA ASN A 431 45.57 -5.32 -102.97
C ASN A 431 46.35 -6.37 -103.79
N ASP A 432 46.59 -7.56 -103.24
CA ASP A 432 47.29 -8.68 -103.91
C ASP A 432 46.32 -9.71 -104.53
N GLY A 433 45.00 -9.50 -104.47
CA GLY A 433 44.04 -10.15 -105.36
C GLY A 433 43.50 -11.53 -104.97
N GLU A 434 43.52 -11.94 -103.69
CA GLU A 434 42.84 -13.18 -103.26
C GLU A 434 41.86 -12.96 -102.07
N SER A 435 40.59 -13.36 -102.25
CA SER A 435 39.52 -13.42 -101.22
C SER A 435 38.97 -12.11 -100.61
N VAL A 436 38.93 -11.02 -101.39
CA VAL A 436 38.36 -9.70 -101.01
C VAL A 436 36.97 -9.73 -100.32
N PRO A 437 35.96 -10.49 -100.80
CA PRO A 437 34.62 -10.46 -100.21
C PRO A 437 34.56 -11.10 -98.81
N ALA A 438 35.40 -12.12 -98.56
CA ALA A 438 35.44 -12.81 -97.27
C ALA A 438 36.05 -11.90 -96.19
N LEU A 439 37.12 -11.18 -96.54
CA LEU A 439 37.81 -10.26 -95.64
C LEU A 439 36.97 -9.02 -95.31
N GLY A 440 36.25 -8.47 -96.30
CA GLY A 440 35.27 -7.40 -96.06
C GLY A 440 34.11 -7.85 -95.15
N SER A 441 33.65 -9.10 -95.30
CA SER A 441 32.63 -9.70 -94.45
C SER A 441 33.11 -9.86 -92.99
N ASP A 442 34.34 -10.33 -92.79
CA ASP A 442 34.89 -10.53 -91.45
C ASP A 442 35.20 -9.20 -90.75
N TYR A 443 35.65 -8.18 -91.50
CA TYR A 443 35.77 -6.81 -91.00
C TYR A 443 34.42 -6.23 -90.56
N ALA A 444 33.38 -6.38 -91.39
CA ALA A 444 32.03 -5.92 -91.06
C ALA A 444 31.48 -6.65 -89.82
N ARG A 445 31.75 -7.96 -89.68
CA ARG A 445 31.38 -8.73 -88.48
C ARG A 445 32.10 -8.26 -87.21
N ALA A 446 33.39 -7.93 -87.31
CA ALA A 446 34.15 -7.38 -86.19
C ALA A 446 33.57 -6.04 -85.72
N TRP A 447 33.24 -5.14 -86.67
CA TRP A 447 32.57 -3.87 -86.35
C TRP A 447 31.20 -4.05 -85.72
N VAL A 448 30.38 -4.96 -86.24
CA VAL A 448 29.07 -5.28 -85.64
C VAL A 448 29.25 -5.84 -84.23
N SER A 449 30.26 -6.69 -84.00
CA SER A 449 30.56 -7.24 -82.67
C SER A 449 31.00 -6.14 -81.69
N ILE A 450 31.87 -5.22 -82.11
CA ILE A 450 32.29 -4.07 -81.29
C ILE A 450 31.09 -3.16 -80.96
N ALA A 451 30.27 -2.84 -81.97
CA ALA A 451 29.07 -2.04 -81.79
C ALA A 451 28.06 -2.72 -80.85
N GLN A 452 27.92 -4.05 -80.94
CA GLN A 452 27.08 -4.83 -80.02
C GLN A 452 27.63 -4.80 -78.59
N VAL A 453 28.94 -4.99 -78.39
CA VAL A 453 29.57 -4.93 -77.06
C VAL A 453 29.38 -3.54 -76.44
N ARG A 454 29.57 -2.47 -77.22
CA ARG A 454 29.34 -1.09 -76.76
C ARG A 454 27.87 -0.82 -76.43
N THR A 455 26.95 -1.31 -77.26
CA THR A 455 25.50 -1.20 -77.01
C THR A 455 25.10 -1.94 -75.74
N GLN A 456 25.65 -3.14 -75.50
CA GLN A 456 25.39 -3.90 -74.28
C GLN A 456 25.96 -3.20 -73.04
N ALA A 457 27.15 -2.59 -73.13
CA ALA A 457 27.71 -1.78 -72.06
C ALA A 457 26.82 -0.56 -71.74
N ALA A 458 26.36 0.17 -72.77
CA ALA A 458 25.44 1.30 -72.62
C ALA A 458 24.10 0.89 -71.98
N ILE A 459 23.54 -0.26 -72.39
CA ILE A 459 22.35 -0.84 -71.77
C ILE A 459 22.59 -1.19 -70.30
N GLY A 460 23.77 -1.74 -69.95
CA GLY A 460 24.16 -2.02 -68.57
C GLY A 460 24.16 -0.77 -67.69
N TYR A 461 24.74 0.33 -68.17
CA TYR A 461 24.71 1.61 -67.45
C TYR A 461 23.30 2.19 -67.32
N ALA A 462 22.45 2.05 -68.34
CA ALA A 462 21.05 2.48 -68.26
C ALA A 462 20.23 1.67 -67.25
N GLN A 463 20.49 0.37 -67.13
CA GLN A 463 19.86 -0.50 -66.12
C GLN A 463 20.32 -0.13 -64.71
N GLU A 464 21.62 0.14 -64.51
CA GLU A 464 22.15 0.62 -63.22
C GLU A 464 21.53 1.97 -62.82
N PHE A 465 21.39 2.89 -63.77
CA PHE A 465 20.71 4.16 -63.54
C PHE A 465 19.25 3.97 -63.08
N ALA A 466 18.50 3.09 -63.75
CA ALA A 466 17.12 2.82 -63.40
C ALA A 466 16.98 2.20 -61.99
N ALA A 467 17.88 1.28 -61.61
CA ALA A 467 17.91 0.70 -60.27
C ALA A 467 18.15 1.76 -59.20
N ARG A 468 19.15 2.63 -59.41
CA ARG A 468 19.47 3.70 -58.48
C ARG A 468 18.36 4.76 -58.34
N LEU A 469 17.63 5.05 -59.41
CA LEU A 469 16.45 5.93 -59.36
C LEU A 469 15.30 5.29 -58.55
N SER A 470 15.17 3.96 -58.61
CA SER A 470 14.20 3.22 -57.81
C SER A 470 14.53 3.31 -56.30
N ASP A 471 15.81 3.19 -55.93
CA ASP A 471 16.23 3.33 -54.53
C ASP A 471 15.93 4.73 -53.98
N LEU A 472 16.18 5.78 -54.76
CA LEU A 472 15.86 7.15 -54.36
C LEU A 472 14.36 7.36 -54.12
N ARG A 473 13.48 6.73 -54.92
CA ARG A 473 12.04 6.77 -54.69
C ARG A 473 11.63 6.07 -53.39
N SER A 474 12.26 4.94 -53.08
CA SER A 474 12.02 4.20 -51.82
C SER A 474 12.30 5.06 -50.59
N HIS A 475 13.40 5.82 -50.59
CA HIS A 475 13.72 6.72 -49.48
C HIS A 475 12.71 7.87 -49.31
N VAL A 476 12.19 8.43 -50.42
CA VAL A 476 11.14 9.47 -50.38
C VAL A 476 9.82 8.91 -49.85
N GLU A 477 9.48 7.65 -50.15
CA GLU A 477 8.27 7.01 -49.61
C GLU A 477 8.38 6.73 -48.11
N GLN A 478 9.58 6.39 -47.62
CA GLN A 478 9.84 6.19 -46.19
C GLN A 478 9.65 7.48 -45.37
N SER A 479 10.09 8.64 -45.89
CA SER A 479 9.91 9.92 -45.18
C SER A 479 8.44 10.27 -44.97
N ALA A 480 7.59 10.05 -45.99
CA ALA A 480 6.13 10.23 -45.88
C ALA A 480 5.45 9.19 -44.97
N GLY A 481 6.15 8.10 -44.62
CA GLY A 481 5.70 7.13 -43.62
C GLY A 481 5.84 7.66 -42.19
N TYR A 482 6.92 8.40 -41.90
CA TYR A 482 7.17 8.95 -40.57
C TYR A 482 6.18 10.05 -40.18
N ASP A 483 5.79 10.92 -41.12
CA ASP A 483 4.77 11.95 -40.88
C ASP A 483 3.43 11.33 -40.47
N ARG A 484 3.03 10.24 -41.16
CA ARG A 484 1.80 9.50 -40.81
C ARG A 484 1.85 8.89 -39.41
N ILE A 485 2.99 8.33 -39.00
CA ILE A 485 3.18 7.78 -37.65
C ILE A 485 3.06 8.89 -36.59
N ALA A 486 3.63 10.08 -36.85
CA ALA A 486 3.50 11.21 -35.94
C ALA A 486 2.06 11.74 -35.85
N GLU A 487 1.35 11.83 -36.98
CA GLU A 487 -0.08 12.20 -37.03
C GLU A 487 -0.93 11.21 -36.22
N ASP A 488 -0.66 9.90 -36.31
CA ASP A 488 -1.36 8.88 -35.53
C ASP A 488 -1.17 9.06 -34.02
N PHE A 489 0.06 9.37 -33.55
CA PHE A 489 0.31 9.65 -32.13
C PHE A 489 -0.38 10.93 -31.66
N ILE A 490 -0.42 11.97 -32.49
CA ILE A 490 -1.13 13.22 -32.17
C ILE A 490 -2.64 12.97 -32.10
N ALA A 491 -3.20 12.19 -33.02
CA ALA A 491 -4.61 11.81 -33.01
C ALA A 491 -4.95 10.99 -31.74
N GLN A 492 -4.08 10.05 -31.36
CA GLN A 492 -4.25 9.28 -30.13
C GLN A 492 -4.19 10.17 -28.88
N ALA A 493 -3.25 11.12 -28.82
CA ALA A 493 -3.18 12.10 -27.74
C ALA A 493 -4.47 12.95 -27.66
N GLY A 494 -5.03 13.35 -28.81
CA GLY A 494 -6.30 14.06 -28.89
C GLY A 494 -7.48 13.24 -28.33
N GLN A 495 -7.55 11.94 -28.63
CA GLN A 495 -8.58 11.06 -28.07
C GLN A 495 -8.50 10.97 -26.54
N TYR A 496 -7.30 10.80 -25.98
CA TYR A 496 -7.13 10.80 -24.53
C TYR A 496 -7.49 12.15 -23.90
N GLN A 497 -7.21 13.28 -24.57
CA GLN A 497 -7.61 14.60 -24.09
C GLN A 497 -9.14 14.76 -24.04
N GLU A 498 -9.87 14.24 -25.02
CA GLU A 498 -11.34 14.23 -25.00
C GLU A 498 -11.89 13.37 -23.86
N THR A 499 -11.30 12.20 -23.60
CA THR A 499 -11.65 11.35 -22.44
C THR A 499 -11.46 12.09 -21.12
N VAL A 500 -10.30 12.73 -20.92
CA VAL A 500 -10.00 13.54 -19.72
C VAL A 500 -11.04 14.64 -19.51
N ALA A 501 -11.43 15.35 -20.57
CA ALA A 501 -12.43 16.41 -20.49
C ALA A 501 -13.81 15.88 -20.08
N ASN A 502 -14.20 14.71 -20.59
CA ASN A 502 -15.46 14.06 -20.24
C ASN A 502 -15.46 13.56 -18.79
N ASP A 503 -14.37 12.94 -18.33
CA ASP A 503 -14.24 12.44 -16.97
C ASP A 503 -14.29 13.58 -15.95
N MET A 504 -13.62 14.70 -16.23
CA MET A 504 -13.68 15.87 -15.37
C MET A 504 -15.09 16.48 -15.29
N LEU A 505 -15.82 16.51 -16.40
CA LEU A 505 -17.21 16.99 -16.42
C LEU A 505 -18.12 16.08 -15.57
N LEU A 506 -17.91 14.76 -15.61
CA LEU A 506 -18.65 13.82 -14.76
C LEU A 506 -18.28 13.98 -13.29
N ALA A 507 -17.00 14.11 -12.97
CA ALA A 507 -16.52 14.36 -11.60
C ALA A 507 -17.17 15.60 -10.99
N ASP A 508 -17.24 16.71 -11.74
CA ASP A 508 -17.87 17.96 -11.27
C ASP A 508 -19.38 17.82 -11.06
N ARG A 509 -20.07 17.04 -11.90
CA ARG A 509 -21.51 16.75 -11.73
C ARG A 509 -21.76 15.94 -10.46
N PHE A 510 -21.02 14.85 -10.28
CA PHE A 510 -21.13 14.04 -9.05
C PHE A 510 -20.79 14.87 -7.82
N ARG A 511 -19.80 15.77 -7.94
CA ARG A 511 -19.42 16.65 -6.84
C ARG A 511 -20.51 17.63 -6.45
N ALA A 512 -21.11 18.29 -7.42
CA ALA A 512 -22.21 19.22 -7.16
C ALA A 512 -23.40 18.51 -6.50
N GLU A 513 -23.79 17.33 -7.00
CA GLU A 513 -24.89 16.55 -6.42
C GLU A 513 -24.57 16.07 -5.00
N ALA A 514 -23.36 15.57 -4.77
CA ALA A 514 -22.91 15.15 -3.45
C ALA A 514 -22.97 16.29 -2.43
N GLN A 515 -22.53 17.50 -2.80
CA GLN A 515 -22.60 18.67 -1.93
C GLN A 515 -24.03 19.06 -1.57
N ILE A 516 -24.97 18.95 -2.51
CA ILE A 516 -26.39 19.19 -2.26
C ILE A 516 -26.92 18.17 -1.23
N ARG A 517 -26.64 16.89 -1.43
CA ARG A 517 -27.09 15.81 -0.53
C ARG A 517 -26.48 15.90 0.87
N LEU A 518 -25.17 16.16 0.96
CA LEU A 518 -24.49 16.37 2.24
C LEU A 518 -24.96 17.65 2.93
N GLY A 519 -25.26 18.71 2.18
CA GLY A 519 -25.87 19.92 2.70
C GLY A 519 -27.27 19.66 3.28
N GLU A 520 -28.10 18.87 2.59
CA GLU A 520 -29.40 18.43 3.10
C GLU A 520 -29.27 17.58 4.35
N PHE A 521 -28.38 16.58 4.32
CA PHE A 521 -28.06 15.71 5.46
C PHE A 521 -27.63 16.52 6.69
N ASN A 522 -26.64 17.40 6.55
CA ASN A 522 -26.14 18.23 7.64
C ASN A 522 -27.21 19.19 8.17
N ARG A 523 -28.02 19.79 7.29
CA ARG A 523 -29.14 20.65 7.71
C ARG A 523 -30.16 19.87 8.55
N ILE A 524 -30.46 18.62 8.19
CA ILE A 524 -31.35 17.74 8.98
C ILE A 524 -30.73 17.45 10.35
N LEU A 525 -29.42 17.17 10.42
CA LEU A 525 -28.71 16.91 11.67
C LEU A 525 -28.60 18.14 12.59
N GLU A 526 -28.34 19.32 12.03
CA GLU A 526 -28.22 20.59 12.77
C GLU A 526 -29.55 21.09 13.31
N SER A 527 -30.66 20.78 12.61
CA SER A 527 -32.02 21.15 13.01
C SER A 527 -32.53 20.31 14.21
N LYS A 528 -31.78 20.30 15.32
CA LYS A 528 -32.17 19.71 16.62
C LYS A 528 -33.55 20.18 17.09
N ALA A 529 -34.03 21.33 16.61
CA ALA A 529 -35.35 21.89 16.87
C ALA A 529 -36.47 21.32 15.97
N GLU A 530 -36.24 21.01 14.68
CA GLU A 530 -37.22 20.23 13.90
C GLU A 530 -37.29 18.78 14.35
N TYR A 531 -36.14 18.21 14.76
CA TYR A 531 -36.04 16.90 15.39
C TYR A 531 -36.98 16.79 16.61
N ARG A 532 -36.94 17.74 17.55
CA ARG A 532 -37.91 17.76 18.68
C ARG A 532 -39.34 18.08 18.23
N LYS A 533 -39.54 19.00 17.28
CA LYS A 533 -40.90 19.38 16.81
C LYS A 533 -41.65 18.23 16.15
N ARG A 534 -40.99 17.38 15.35
CA ARG A 534 -41.64 16.22 14.71
C ARG A 534 -41.95 15.07 15.68
N ILE A 535 -41.16 14.93 16.75
CA ILE A 535 -41.39 13.92 17.80
C ILE A 535 -42.48 14.38 18.78
N VAL A 536 -42.58 15.68 19.08
CA VAL A 536 -43.58 16.23 20.03
C VAL A 536 -44.97 16.43 19.38
N SER A 537 -45.08 16.48 18.05
CA SER A 537 -46.36 16.74 17.36
C SER A 537 -47.20 15.50 17.01
N VAL A 538 -46.85 14.30 17.49
CA VAL A 538 -47.81 13.19 17.51
C VAL A 538 -48.58 13.30 18.82
N PRO A 539 -49.79 13.87 18.85
CA PRO A 539 -50.62 13.79 20.04
C PRO A 539 -50.84 12.30 20.32
N VAL A 540 -50.28 11.82 21.43
CA VAL A 540 -50.69 10.56 22.03
C VAL A 540 -52.18 10.71 22.30
N ARG A 541 -53.03 10.23 21.40
CA ARG A 541 -54.44 9.98 21.74
C ARG A 541 -54.37 8.95 22.85
N GLN A 542 -54.59 9.40 24.08
CA GLN A 542 -54.92 8.49 25.16
C GLN A 542 -56.08 7.62 24.65
N PRO A 543 -55.96 6.28 24.65
CA PRO A 543 -57.09 5.43 24.38
C PRO A 543 -58.17 5.78 25.40
N ALA A 544 -59.36 6.11 24.90
CA ALA A 544 -60.54 6.38 25.70
C ALA A 544 -61.07 5.11 26.35
#